data_AF-A0A9W8AF15-F1
#
_entry.id   AF-A0A9W8AF15-F1
#
_cell.length_a   1.000
_cell.length_b   1.000
_cell.length_c   1.000
_cell.angle_alpha   90.00
_cell.angle_beta   90.00
_cell.angle_gamma   90.00
#
_symmetry.space_group_name_H-M   'P 1'
#
loop_
_entity.id
_entity.type
_entity.pdbx_description
1 polymer ?
#
loop_
_entity_poly.entity_id
_entity_poly.type
_entity_poly.pdbx_seq_one_letter_code
_entity_poly.pdbx_strand_id
1 'polypeptide(L)'
;MPLLLRPLGPSVLRAIPTARPSLIRPHRLLTTVPMRLFIVPIFQDHWGYHCQSSVRPAGRLGRLVEYASAKWEGLAAAQHDSWRRRLYDAGTRLMDKIDYHEWFLKAVPAQSDLEDAKGLPLHFPRNLDPARVRTRLAALASERTPYHKRYLWLSCLWLPLTLAFGIIPFVPNLPLFYNLFRIYSHYRAYQGASHLETLIRQDRLAYGAPEPVLERYAASFALTADSPLSETIIRGLAHELDLPTLELALLRAQHQIVQRAVAAGEYTLPATEGAAHIDMELPVGQTRPPPYSVERPDTMDKKDV
;
A
#
# COMPACT_ATOMS: atom_id res chain seq x y z
N MET A 1 27.78 -77.45 -16.77
CA MET A 1 28.58 -76.44 -17.51
C MET A 1 27.73 -75.95 -18.68
N PRO A 2 27.89 -74.70 -19.15
CA PRO A 2 28.47 -73.49 -18.53
C PRO A 2 27.31 -72.55 -18.04
N LEU A 3 27.43 -71.61 -17.09
CA LEU A 3 28.28 -70.41 -16.97
C LEU A 3 28.15 -69.48 -18.19
N LEU A 4 27.78 -68.20 -18.12
CA LEU A 4 27.55 -67.25 -17.00
C LEU A 4 26.18 -66.51 -17.21
N LEU A 5 25.67 -65.57 -16.40
CA LEU A 5 26.17 -64.82 -15.22
C LEU A 5 25.00 -64.51 -14.25
N ARG A 6 25.02 -63.36 -13.57
CA ARG A 6 23.97 -62.71 -12.72
C ARG A 6 24.22 -61.18 -12.83
N PRO A 7 23.31 -60.25 -12.44
CA PRO A 7 22.79 -60.15 -11.06
C PRO A 7 21.35 -59.60 -10.89
N LEU A 8 20.85 -59.69 -9.64
CA LEU A 8 19.82 -58.83 -8.97
C LEU A 8 18.51 -58.50 -9.75
N GLY A 9 17.29 -58.80 -9.28
CA GLY A 9 16.78 -59.06 -7.93
C GLY A 9 15.48 -58.24 -7.75
N PRO A 10 14.30 -58.83 -7.46
CA PRO A 10 13.01 -58.18 -7.73
C PRO A 10 12.65 -57.06 -6.73
N SER A 11 12.28 -55.89 -7.26
CA SER A 11 11.78 -54.75 -6.50
C SER A 11 10.39 -55.02 -5.91
N VAL A 12 10.33 -55.46 -4.66
CA VAL A 12 9.10 -55.61 -3.89
C VAL A 12 8.78 -54.31 -3.14
N LEU A 13 7.51 -53.91 -3.19
CA LEU A 13 6.93 -52.79 -2.46
C LEU A 13 7.32 -52.79 -0.98
N ARG A 14 7.85 -51.67 -0.48
CA ARG A 14 7.95 -51.40 0.95
C ARG A 14 7.50 -49.98 1.26
N ALA A 15 6.56 -49.87 2.19
CA ALA A 15 5.97 -48.59 2.59
C ALA A 15 7.04 -47.62 3.13
N ILE A 16 6.97 -46.36 2.71
CA ILE A 16 7.81 -45.28 3.23
C ILE A 16 7.28 -44.89 4.62
N PRO A 17 8.14 -44.81 5.66
CA PRO A 17 7.69 -44.51 7.01
C PRO A 17 7.25 -43.04 7.15
N THR A 18 6.22 -42.83 7.97
CA THR A 18 5.67 -41.52 8.32
C THR A 18 6.65 -40.72 9.19
N ALA A 19 7.53 -39.94 8.54
CA ALA A 19 8.34 -38.94 9.21
C ALA A 19 7.42 -37.82 9.76
N ARG A 20 7.27 -37.75 11.10
CA ARG A 20 6.63 -36.62 11.77
C ARG A 20 7.38 -35.32 11.37
N PRO A 21 6.69 -34.26 10.92
CA PRO A 21 7.32 -32.94 10.83
C PRO A 21 7.68 -32.48 12.23
N SER A 22 8.99 -32.46 12.52
CA SER A 22 9.54 -32.05 13.80
C SER A 22 9.35 -30.56 14.03
N LEU A 23 8.71 -30.22 15.15
CA LEU A 23 8.87 -28.94 15.85
C LEU A 23 8.75 -27.69 14.96
N ILE A 24 7.49 -27.29 14.75
CA ILE A 24 7.13 -25.88 14.52
C ILE A 24 7.93 -25.04 15.54
N ARG A 25 8.82 -24.17 15.05
CA ARG A 25 9.44 -23.14 15.91
C ARG A 25 8.30 -22.40 16.59
N PRO A 26 8.27 -22.29 17.94
CA PRO A 26 7.25 -21.48 18.58
C PRO A 26 7.39 -20.07 18.04
N HIS A 27 6.39 -19.62 17.26
CA HIS A 27 6.28 -18.22 16.92
C HIS A 27 6.33 -17.47 18.23
N ARG A 28 7.31 -16.56 18.32
CA ARG A 28 7.52 -15.66 19.46
C ARG A 28 6.15 -15.20 19.93
N LEU A 29 5.80 -15.51 21.18
CA LEU A 29 4.52 -15.12 21.78
C LEU A 29 4.49 -13.59 21.89
N LEU A 30 4.19 -12.95 20.77
CA LEU A 30 3.96 -11.52 20.70
C LEU A 30 2.66 -11.28 21.43
N THR A 31 2.77 -10.71 22.63
CA THR A 31 1.72 -9.85 23.17
C THR A 31 1.32 -8.90 22.05
N THR A 32 0.17 -9.14 21.43
CA THR A 32 -0.24 -8.44 20.21
C THR A 32 -0.52 -6.99 20.56
N VAL A 33 0.49 -6.15 20.40
CA VAL A 33 0.33 -4.69 20.54
C VAL A 33 -0.76 -4.28 19.56
N PRO A 34 -1.87 -3.68 20.01
CA PRO A 34 -3.05 -3.44 19.15
C PRO A 34 -2.76 -2.44 18.02
N MET A 35 -1.69 -1.65 18.18
CA MET A 35 -1.24 -0.67 17.20
C MET A 35 0.26 -0.38 17.37
N ARG A 36 0.98 -0.19 16.26
CA ARG A 36 2.36 0.30 16.21
C ARG A 36 2.46 1.46 15.23
N LEU A 37 3.20 2.50 15.58
CA LEU A 37 3.43 3.66 14.72
C LEU A 37 4.89 3.67 14.25
N PHE A 38 5.09 3.81 12.94
CA PHE A 38 6.41 3.96 12.32
C PHE A 38 6.53 5.35 11.69
N ILE A 39 7.67 6.00 11.93
CA ILE A 39 8.07 7.27 11.29
C ILE A 39 9.43 7.06 10.64
N VAL A 40 9.53 7.39 9.37
CA VAL A 40 10.72 7.16 8.54
C VAL A 40 11.10 8.47 7.83
N PRO A 41 12.33 8.99 7.97
CA PRO A 41 12.82 10.10 7.16
C PRO A 41 12.76 9.77 5.67
N ILE A 42 12.24 10.69 4.84
CA ILE A 42 12.09 10.46 3.40
C ILE A 42 12.91 11.47 2.60
N PHE A 43 12.76 12.77 2.85
CA PHE A 43 13.55 13.81 2.20
C PHE A 43 13.54 15.08 3.03
N GLN A 44 14.73 15.61 3.33
CA GLN A 44 14.96 16.74 4.21
C GLN A 44 14.14 16.61 5.51
N ASP A 45 13.17 17.50 5.69
CA ASP A 45 12.30 17.60 6.85
C ASP A 45 10.96 16.87 6.70
N HIS A 46 10.75 16.16 5.59
CA HIS A 46 9.55 15.40 5.31
C HIS A 46 9.71 13.91 5.66
N TRP A 47 8.71 13.37 6.36
CA TRP A 47 8.72 12.00 6.88
C TRP A 47 7.53 11.19 6.36
N GLY A 48 7.74 9.90 6.14
CA GLY A 48 6.69 8.93 5.91
C GLY A 48 6.14 8.41 7.24
N TYR A 49 4.82 8.29 7.33
CA TYR A 49 4.11 7.81 8.52
C TYR A 49 3.33 6.54 8.19
N HIS A 50 3.42 5.53 9.04
CA HIS A 50 2.62 4.31 8.91
C HIS A 50 2.10 3.83 10.25
N CYS A 51 0.77 3.64 10.33
CA CYS A 51 0.13 2.99 11.45
C CYS A 51 -0.16 1.53 11.07
N GLN A 52 0.50 0.59 11.76
CA GLN A 52 0.07 -0.80 11.78
C GLN A 52 -1.00 -0.94 12.87
N SER A 53 -2.22 -1.33 12.50
CA SER A 53 -3.28 -1.64 13.46
C SER A 53 -3.92 -2.98 13.14
N SER A 54 -4.09 -3.82 14.16
CA SER A 54 -4.88 -5.05 14.06
C SER A 54 -6.39 -4.80 14.25
N VAL A 55 -6.75 -3.59 14.68
CA VAL A 55 -8.13 -3.21 15.01
C VAL A 55 -8.89 -2.85 13.74
N ARG A 56 -9.98 -3.58 13.48
CA ARG A 56 -10.91 -3.29 12.39
C ARG A 56 -12.07 -2.41 12.89
N PRO A 57 -12.66 -1.57 12.04
CA PRO A 57 -13.89 -0.83 12.39
C PRO A 57 -15.00 -1.81 12.77
N ALA A 58 -15.65 -1.62 13.91
CA ALA A 58 -16.66 -2.54 14.41
C ALA A 58 -18.08 -2.31 13.83
N GLY A 59 -18.99 -3.22 14.14
CA GLY A 59 -20.44 -3.03 13.98
C GLY A 59 -20.96 -3.00 12.53
N ARG A 60 -21.85 -2.03 12.23
CA ARG A 60 -22.46 -1.89 10.90
C ARG A 60 -21.50 -1.26 9.87
N LEU A 61 -20.70 -0.28 10.31
CA LEU A 61 -19.72 0.37 9.44
C LEU A 61 -18.63 -0.61 9.00
N GLY A 62 -18.12 -1.43 9.92
CA GLY A 62 -17.17 -2.51 9.60
C GLY A 62 -17.66 -3.42 8.48
N ARG A 63 -18.87 -3.97 8.62
CA ARG A 63 -19.48 -4.86 7.60
C ARG A 63 -19.69 -4.18 6.25
N LEU A 64 -20.02 -2.89 6.21
CA LEU A 64 -20.12 -2.14 4.96
C LEU A 64 -18.75 -1.93 4.30
N VAL A 65 -17.71 -1.67 5.09
CA VAL A 65 -16.32 -1.55 4.60
C VAL A 65 -15.81 -2.88 4.07
N GLU A 66 -15.99 -3.98 4.80
CA GLU A 66 -15.59 -5.32 4.36
C GLU A 66 -16.32 -5.76 3.08
N TYR A 67 -17.63 -5.47 2.98
CA TYR A 67 -18.40 -5.69 1.75
C TYR A 67 -17.86 -4.84 0.57
N ALA A 68 -17.53 -3.56 0.81
CA ALA A 68 -16.97 -2.68 -0.21
C ALA A 68 -15.59 -3.16 -0.67
N SER A 69 -14.72 -3.60 0.25
CA SER A 69 -13.41 -4.19 -0.08
C SER A 69 -13.56 -5.45 -0.94
N ALA A 70 -14.44 -6.38 -0.57
CA ALA A 70 -14.68 -7.59 -1.36
C ALA A 70 -15.21 -7.28 -2.78
N LYS A 71 -16.02 -6.22 -2.93
CA LYS A 71 -16.44 -5.73 -4.26
C LYS A 71 -15.29 -5.08 -5.04
N TRP A 72 -14.41 -4.34 -4.36
CA TRP A 72 -13.22 -3.71 -4.97
C TRP A 72 -12.22 -4.75 -5.47
N GLU A 73 -11.94 -5.78 -4.68
CA GLU A 73 -11.12 -6.94 -5.06
C GLU A 73 -11.72 -7.69 -6.26
N GLY A 74 -13.05 -7.85 -6.29
CA GLY A 74 -13.77 -8.43 -7.44
C GLY A 74 -13.68 -7.59 -8.73
N LEU A 75 -13.42 -6.27 -8.64
CA LEU A 75 -13.12 -5.43 -9.81
C LEU A 75 -11.64 -5.58 -10.23
N ALA A 76 -10.72 -5.71 -9.27
CA ALA A 76 -9.30 -5.93 -9.53
C ALA A 76 -9.03 -7.24 -10.29
N ALA A 77 -9.73 -8.31 -9.88
CA ALA A 77 -9.65 -9.65 -10.45
C ALA A 77 -10.35 -9.81 -11.82
N ALA A 78 -10.98 -8.75 -12.35
CA ALA A 78 -11.62 -8.80 -13.66
C ALA A 78 -10.60 -8.85 -14.81
N GLN A 79 -11.01 -9.45 -15.94
CA GLN A 79 -10.20 -9.54 -17.16
C GLN A 79 -9.69 -8.17 -17.61
N HIS A 80 -8.46 -8.14 -18.17
CA HIS A 80 -7.73 -6.90 -18.42
C HIS A 80 -8.46 -5.90 -19.34
N ASP A 81 -9.16 -6.38 -20.36
CA ASP A 81 -9.92 -5.54 -21.31
C ASP A 81 -11.36 -5.23 -20.84
N SER A 82 -11.75 -5.68 -19.65
CA SER A 82 -13.11 -5.44 -19.14
C SER A 82 -13.30 -4.00 -18.64
N TRP A 83 -14.51 -3.46 -18.82
CA TRP A 83 -14.90 -2.18 -18.21
C TRP A 83 -14.73 -2.17 -16.68
N ARG A 84 -14.85 -3.34 -16.03
CA ARG A 84 -14.63 -3.51 -14.58
C ARG A 84 -13.17 -3.28 -14.19
N ARG A 85 -12.22 -3.76 -15.00
CA ARG A 85 -10.80 -3.48 -14.78
C ARG A 85 -10.48 -2.01 -15.03
N ARG A 86 -11.01 -1.43 -16.12
CA ARG A 86 -10.89 0.02 -16.38
C ARG A 86 -11.46 0.88 -15.23
N LEU A 87 -12.56 0.44 -14.61
CA LEU A 87 -13.14 1.07 -13.42
C LEU A 87 -12.22 0.98 -12.19
N TYR A 88 -11.64 -0.19 -11.95
CA TYR A 88 -10.64 -0.40 -10.89
C TYR A 88 -9.40 0.49 -11.09
N ASP A 89 -8.81 0.48 -12.30
CA ASP A 89 -7.61 1.27 -12.60
C ASP A 89 -7.89 2.78 -12.47
N ALA A 90 -9.05 3.25 -12.97
CA ALA A 90 -9.45 4.65 -12.86
C ALA A 90 -9.69 5.09 -11.40
N GLY A 91 -10.35 4.25 -10.58
CA GLY A 91 -10.56 4.54 -9.17
C GLY A 91 -9.26 4.47 -8.36
N THR A 92 -8.34 3.55 -8.67
CA THR A 92 -7.00 3.47 -8.05
C THR A 92 -6.21 4.75 -8.31
N ARG A 93 -6.13 5.19 -9.58
CA ARG A 93 -5.50 6.47 -9.97
C ARG A 93 -6.11 7.70 -9.29
N LEU A 94 -7.39 7.63 -8.88
CA LEU A 94 -8.06 8.69 -8.13
C LEU A 94 -7.72 8.62 -6.63
N MET A 95 -7.59 7.40 -6.07
CA MET A 95 -7.21 7.17 -4.68
C MET A 95 -5.73 7.47 -4.38
N ASP A 96 -4.83 7.32 -5.35
CA ASP A 96 -3.41 7.64 -5.17
C ASP A 96 -3.10 9.15 -5.10
N LYS A 97 -4.03 9.99 -5.55
CA LYS A 97 -3.98 11.45 -5.38
C LYS A 97 -4.27 11.92 -3.95
N ILE A 98 -4.75 11.04 -3.08
CA ILE A 98 -5.04 11.35 -1.69
C ILE A 98 -3.71 11.55 -0.95
N ASP A 99 -3.60 12.65 -0.21
CA ASP A 99 -2.41 13.00 0.55
C ASP A 99 -1.99 11.87 1.51
N TYR A 100 -0.69 11.55 1.56
CA TYR A 100 -0.19 10.43 2.35
C TYR A 100 -0.53 10.54 3.84
N HIS A 101 -0.67 11.76 4.38
CA HIS A 101 -1.12 11.94 5.76
C HIS A 101 -2.60 11.55 5.96
N GLU A 102 -3.48 11.75 4.99
CA GLU A 102 -4.88 11.28 5.10
C GLU A 102 -4.93 9.75 5.10
N TRP A 103 -4.09 9.10 4.29
CA TRP A 103 -3.92 7.63 4.31
C TRP A 103 -3.38 7.14 5.66
N PHE A 104 -2.38 7.82 6.22
CA PHE A 104 -1.84 7.55 7.54
C PHE A 104 -2.90 7.70 8.64
N LEU A 105 -3.58 8.86 8.71
CA LEU A 105 -4.59 9.15 9.72
C LEU A 105 -5.80 8.22 9.63
N LYS A 106 -6.17 7.76 8.43
CA LYS A 106 -7.22 6.75 8.23
C LYS A 106 -6.83 5.37 8.78
N ALA A 107 -5.54 5.03 8.81
CA ALA A 107 -5.03 3.79 9.37
C ALA A 107 -4.95 3.81 10.90
N VAL A 108 -4.87 5.00 11.53
CA VAL A 108 -5.03 5.14 12.98
C VAL A 108 -6.48 4.78 13.35
N PRO A 109 -6.71 3.76 14.20
CA PRO A 109 -8.06 3.40 14.64
C PRO A 109 -8.67 4.52 15.50
N ALA A 110 -10.00 4.59 15.56
CA ALA A 110 -10.68 5.54 16.41
C ALA A 110 -10.49 5.14 17.88
N GLN A 111 -10.58 6.11 18.80
CA GLN A 111 -10.53 5.83 20.25
C GLN A 111 -11.63 4.84 20.69
N SER A 112 -12.79 4.87 20.02
CA SER A 112 -13.91 3.93 20.24
C SER A 112 -13.62 2.50 19.81
N ASP A 113 -12.63 2.29 18.93
CA ASP A 113 -12.29 0.98 18.39
C ASP A 113 -11.25 0.25 19.30
N LEU A 114 -10.73 0.94 20.33
CA LEU A 114 -9.66 0.45 21.20
C LEU A 114 -10.11 0.33 22.66
N GLU A 115 -10.23 -0.91 23.13
CA GLU A 115 -10.33 -1.22 24.55
C GLU A 115 -8.92 -1.14 25.18
N ASP A 116 -8.73 -0.19 26.11
CA ASP A 116 -7.58 -0.09 27.02
C ASP A 116 -6.15 -0.24 26.45
N ALA A 117 -5.87 0.36 25.28
CA ALA A 117 -4.51 0.43 24.73
C ALA A 117 -3.56 1.26 25.62
N LYS A 118 -2.89 0.62 26.59
CA LYS A 118 -2.08 1.28 27.64
C LYS A 118 -0.94 2.19 27.13
N GLY A 119 -0.50 2.00 25.89
CA GLY A 119 0.34 2.96 25.16
C GLY A 119 0.45 2.56 23.69
N LEU A 120 0.85 3.50 22.83
CA LEU A 120 1.14 3.28 21.42
C LEU A 120 2.67 3.29 21.22
N PRO A 121 3.31 2.14 20.96
CA PRO A 121 4.71 2.08 20.59
C PRO A 121 4.97 2.88 19.31
N LEU A 122 5.89 3.83 19.44
CA LEU A 122 6.31 4.72 18.37
C LEU A 122 7.76 4.39 18.01
N HIS A 123 7.95 3.87 16.80
CA HIS A 123 9.24 3.48 16.24
C HIS A 123 9.72 4.52 15.24
N PHE A 124 10.91 5.05 15.48
CA PHE A 124 11.63 5.97 14.61
C PHE A 124 13.12 5.66 14.76
N PRO A 125 13.94 5.95 13.74
CA PRO A 125 15.39 5.80 13.83
C PRO A 125 16.01 6.83 14.80
N ARG A 126 17.09 6.45 15.48
CA ARG A 126 17.77 7.30 16.49
C ARG A 126 18.26 8.66 15.99
N ASN A 127 18.37 8.88 14.69
CA ASN A 127 18.77 10.18 14.12
C ASN A 127 17.64 11.23 14.18
N LEU A 128 16.41 10.85 14.51
CA LEU A 128 15.33 11.79 14.80
C LEU A 128 15.23 12.08 16.30
N ASP A 129 15.26 13.37 16.65
CA ASP A 129 14.99 13.84 18.01
C ASP A 129 13.54 13.51 18.45
N PRO A 130 13.33 12.80 19.59
CA PRO A 130 12.00 12.51 20.12
C PRO A 130 11.13 13.75 20.35
N ALA A 131 11.70 14.89 20.76
CA ALA A 131 10.93 16.10 21.01
C ALA A 131 10.41 16.73 19.71
N ARG A 132 11.25 16.78 18.67
CA ARG A 132 10.88 17.15 17.29
C ARG A 132 9.81 16.22 16.72
N VAL A 133 9.95 14.90 16.95
CA VAL A 133 8.96 13.89 16.54
C VAL A 133 7.60 14.15 17.20
N ARG A 134 7.57 14.33 18.53
CA ARG A 134 6.36 14.68 19.29
C ARG A 134 5.71 15.95 18.76
N THR A 135 6.50 16.99 18.54
CA THR A 135 6.03 18.31 18.07
C THR A 135 5.41 18.25 16.67
N ARG A 136 6.08 17.58 15.71
CA ARG A 136 5.55 17.42 14.35
C ARG A 136 4.30 16.56 14.30
N LEU A 137 4.26 15.47 15.07
CA LEU A 137 3.10 14.58 15.13
C LEU A 137 1.88 15.28 15.78
N ALA A 138 2.13 16.16 16.76
CA ALA A 138 1.10 17.01 17.37
C ALA A 138 0.56 18.06 16.38
N ALA A 139 1.44 18.77 15.66
CA ALA A 139 1.06 19.73 14.62
C ALA A 139 0.25 19.06 13.50
N LEU A 140 0.70 17.88 13.03
CA LEU A 140 -0.03 17.11 12.03
C LEU A 140 -1.46 16.75 12.49
N ALA A 141 -1.62 16.29 13.73
CA ALA A 141 -2.92 15.94 14.28
C ALA A 141 -3.84 17.17 14.43
N SER A 142 -3.31 18.29 14.95
CA SER A 142 -4.09 19.51 15.20
C SER A 142 -4.47 20.25 13.91
N GLU A 143 -3.59 20.28 12.90
CA GLU A 143 -3.87 20.89 11.59
C GLU A 143 -4.88 20.06 10.77
N ARG A 144 -4.74 18.73 10.77
CA ARG A 144 -5.58 17.85 9.92
C ARG A 144 -6.95 17.56 10.50
N THR A 145 -7.15 17.66 11.82
CA THR A 145 -8.46 17.50 12.47
C THR A 145 -9.54 18.47 11.93
N PRO A 146 -9.37 19.81 11.96
CA PRO A 146 -10.37 20.74 11.43
C PRO A 146 -10.51 20.64 9.90
N TYR A 147 -9.42 20.35 9.18
CA TYR A 147 -9.44 20.10 7.74
C TYR A 147 -10.38 18.93 7.40
N HIS A 148 -10.16 17.74 7.98
CA HIS A 148 -10.99 16.57 7.71
C HIS A 148 -12.44 16.74 8.20
N LYS A 149 -12.66 17.46 9.31
CA LYS A 149 -14.02 17.82 9.78
C LYS A 149 -14.75 18.71 8.76
N ARG A 150 -14.08 19.72 8.20
CA ARG A 150 -14.67 20.62 7.18
C ARG A 150 -15.03 19.86 5.91
N TYR A 151 -14.11 19.06 5.37
CA TYR A 151 -14.37 18.33 4.13
C TYR A 151 -15.34 17.16 4.29
N LEU A 152 -15.43 16.53 5.47
CA LEU A 152 -16.50 15.59 5.80
C LEU A 152 -17.88 16.26 5.64
N TRP A 153 -18.07 17.43 6.26
CA TRP A 153 -19.32 18.20 6.14
C TRP A 153 -19.63 18.60 4.70
N LEU A 154 -18.63 19.05 3.94
CA LEU A 154 -18.80 19.38 2.52
C LEU A 154 -19.21 18.15 1.69
N SER A 155 -18.54 16.99 1.85
CA SER A 155 -18.91 15.76 1.14
C SER A 155 -20.33 15.26 1.50
N CYS A 156 -20.74 15.40 2.77
CA CYS A 156 -22.12 15.15 3.18
C CYS A 156 -23.12 16.11 2.52
N LEU A 157 -22.79 17.39 2.34
CA LEU A 157 -23.63 18.37 1.63
C LEU A 157 -23.78 18.02 0.14
N TRP A 158 -22.75 17.46 -0.50
CA TRP A 158 -22.82 16.97 -1.89
C TRP A 158 -23.57 15.64 -2.04
N LEU A 159 -23.85 14.92 -0.95
CA LEU A 159 -24.53 13.62 -0.97
C LEU A 159 -25.84 13.61 -1.78
N PRO A 160 -26.84 14.49 -1.52
CA PRO A 160 -28.10 14.50 -2.29
C PRO A 160 -27.90 14.68 -3.80
N LEU A 161 -26.96 15.53 -4.22
CA LEU A 161 -26.66 15.70 -5.65
C LEU A 161 -26.05 14.42 -6.23
N THR A 162 -25.07 13.82 -5.54
CA THR A 162 -24.45 12.56 -6.00
C THR A 162 -25.42 11.38 -6.00
N LEU A 163 -26.43 11.39 -5.12
CA LEU A 163 -27.50 10.40 -5.07
C LEU A 163 -28.45 10.52 -6.27
N ALA A 164 -28.74 11.73 -6.76
CA ALA A 164 -29.57 11.94 -7.94
C ALA A 164 -29.00 11.26 -9.21
N PHE A 165 -27.67 11.26 -9.37
CA PHE A 165 -26.99 10.51 -10.44
C PHE A 165 -27.15 8.98 -10.31
N GLY A 166 -27.63 8.47 -9.17
CA GLY A 166 -27.82 7.03 -8.92
C GLY A 166 -29.09 6.44 -9.51
N ILE A 167 -29.98 7.31 -10.01
CA ILE A 167 -31.25 6.93 -10.62
C ILE A 167 -31.04 6.46 -12.08
N ILE A 168 -29.87 6.72 -12.68
CA ILE A 168 -29.55 6.38 -14.07
C ILE A 168 -29.11 4.89 -14.15
N PRO A 169 -29.88 4.00 -14.81
CA PRO A 169 -29.68 2.55 -14.66
C PRO A 169 -28.54 1.95 -15.51
N PHE A 170 -27.96 2.70 -16.46
CA PHE A 170 -27.01 2.17 -17.45
C PHE A 170 -25.52 2.38 -17.12
N VAL A 171 -25.19 3.20 -16.10
CA VAL A 171 -23.81 3.55 -15.77
C VAL A 171 -23.59 3.34 -14.26
N PRO A 172 -22.49 2.68 -13.82
CA PRO A 172 -22.15 2.63 -12.40
C PRO A 172 -22.01 4.05 -11.85
N ASN A 173 -22.72 4.41 -10.78
CA ASN A 173 -22.72 5.77 -10.24
C ASN A 173 -21.40 6.11 -9.52
N LEU A 174 -20.37 6.34 -10.33
CA LEU A 174 -19.04 6.81 -9.96
C LEU A 174 -19.07 8.05 -9.06
N PRO A 175 -19.87 9.11 -9.34
CA PRO A 175 -20.01 10.26 -8.45
C PRO A 175 -20.41 9.88 -7.01
N LEU A 176 -21.41 9.02 -6.82
CA LEU A 176 -21.85 8.59 -5.49
C LEU A 176 -20.83 7.68 -4.81
N PHE A 177 -20.28 6.69 -5.52
CA PHE A 177 -19.25 5.81 -4.94
C PHE A 177 -18.03 6.62 -4.48
N TYR A 178 -17.57 7.58 -5.28
CA TYR A 178 -16.48 8.46 -4.90
C TYR A 178 -16.84 9.37 -3.72
N ASN A 179 -18.03 9.98 -3.71
CA ASN A 179 -18.42 10.85 -2.61
C ASN A 179 -18.61 10.08 -1.29
N LEU A 180 -19.25 8.91 -1.30
CA LEU A 180 -19.34 8.01 -0.14
C LEU A 180 -17.95 7.61 0.36
N PHE A 181 -17.02 7.31 -0.56
CA PHE A 181 -15.63 7.04 -0.21
C PHE A 181 -14.92 8.27 0.40
N ARG A 182 -15.17 9.49 -0.09
CA ARG A 182 -14.63 10.72 0.52
C ARG A 182 -15.21 11.01 1.90
N ILE A 183 -16.52 10.79 2.10
CA ILE A 183 -17.17 10.84 3.42
C ILE A 183 -16.48 9.87 4.37
N TYR A 184 -16.32 8.60 3.97
CA TYR A 184 -15.65 7.59 4.78
C TYR A 184 -14.18 7.92 5.08
N SER A 185 -13.42 8.36 4.07
CA SER A 185 -11.99 8.69 4.21
C SER A 185 -11.79 9.88 5.15
N HIS A 186 -12.57 10.96 4.99
CA HIS A 186 -12.54 12.11 5.89
C HIS A 186 -13.03 11.79 7.30
N TYR A 187 -14.09 10.97 7.44
CA TYR A 187 -14.56 10.52 8.74
C TYR A 187 -13.48 9.72 9.50
N ARG A 188 -12.85 8.72 8.86
CA ARG A 188 -11.79 7.94 9.50
C ARG A 188 -10.53 8.77 9.78
N ALA A 189 -10.09 9.62 8.85
CA ALA A 189 -8.93 10.48 9.08
C ALA A 189 -9.18 11.53 10.19
N TYR A 190 -10.40 12.05 10.32
CA TYR A 190 -10.81 12.88 11.46
C TYR A 190 -10.72 12.10 12.78
N GLN A 191 -11.34 10.91 12.85
CA GLN A 191 -11.33 10.09 14.07
C GLN A 191 -9.90 9.68 14.47
N GLY A 192 -9.06 9.32 13.51
CA GLY A 192 -7.65 8.99 13.73
C GLY A 192 -6.81 10.19 14.20
N ALA A 193 -7.03 11.37 13.63
CA ALA A 193 -6.35 12.61 14.04
C ALA A 193 -6.73 13.03 15.47
N SER A 194 -8.03 13.06 15.81
CA SER A 194 -8.49 13.40 17.17
C SER A 194 -8.07 12.36 18.22
N HIS A 195 -7.97 11.08 17.83
CA HIS A 195 -7.43 10.05 18.69
C HIS A 195 -5.91 10.21 18.90
N LEU A 196 -5.15 10.48 17.83
CA LEU A 196 -3.70 10.74 17.90
C LEU A 196 -3.38 11.98 18.77
N GLU A 197 -4.13 13.06 18.62
CA GLU A 197 -4.05 14.25 19.48
C GLU A 197 -4.28 13.89 20.95
N THR A 198 -5.27 13.03 21.23
CA THR A 198 -5.56 12.55 22.59
C THR A 198 -4.44 11.67 23.16
N LEU A 199 -3.83 10.79 22.35
CA LEU A 199 -2.67 9.99 22.78
C LEU A 199 -1.46 10.86 23.12
N ILE A 200 -1.19 11.90 22.32
CA ILE A 200 -0.08 12.86 22.56
C ILE A 200 -0.34 13.68 23.82
N ARG A 201 -1.56 14.19 23.99
CA ARG A 201 -1.97 14.99 25.17
C ARG A 201 -1.94 14.18 26.47
N GLN A 202 -2.24 12.88 26.41
CA GLN A 202 -2.16 11.96 27.55
C GLN A 202 -0.75 11.36 27.76
N ASP A 203 0.22 11.74 26.93
CA ASP A 203 1.59 11.19 26.89
C ASP A 203 1.65 9.65 26.79
N ARG A 204 0.70 9.07 26.03
CA ARG A 204 0.56 7.61 25.82
C ARG A 204 1.36 7.10 24.62
N LEU A 205 2.19 7.94 24.00
CA LEU A 205 3.12 7.52 22.96
C LEU A 205 4.39 6.97 23.62
N ALA A 206 4.67 5.69 23.44
CA ALA A 206 5.86 5.05 24.00
C ALA A 206 7.03 5.20 23.03
N TYR A 207 7.84 6.25 23.21
CA TYR A 207 9.09 6.53 22.48
C TYR A 207 10.25 5.55 22.81
N GLY A 208 9.95 4.39 23.38
CA GLY A 208 10.86 3.69 24.31
C GLY A 208 11.85 2.68 23.72
N ALA A 209 11.76 2.34 22.43
CA ALA A 209 12.70 1.40 21.81
C ALA A 209 12.83 1.64 20.29
N PRO A 210 14.02 2.06 19.80
CA PRO A 210 14.33 2.04 18.38
C PRO A 210 14.20 0.60 17.85
N GLU A 211 13.44 0.43 16.77
CA GLU A 211 13.26 -0.87 16.13
C GLU A 211 14.60 -1.30 15.50
N PRO A 212 15.19 -2.47 15.87
CA PRO A 212 16.51 -2.86 15.38
C PRO A 212 16.65 -2.94 13.86
N VAL A 213 15.53 -3.07 13.13
CA VAL A 213 15.51 -2.98 11.66
C VAL A 213 15.71 -1.54 11.19
N LEU A 214 15.01 -0.55 11.76
CA LEU A 214 15.20 0.88 11.40
C LEU A 214 16.65 1.32 11.63
N GLU A 215 17.28 0.83 12.69
CA GLU A 215 18.67 1.15 13.03
C GLU A 215 19.68 0.65 11.98
N ARG A 216 19.40 -0.47 11.27
CA ARG A 216 20.25 -0.93 10.15
C ARG A 216 20.23 0.05 8.98
N TYR A 217 19.15 0.81 8.81
CA TYR A 217 18.97 1.82 7.76
C TYR A 217 19.30 3.25 8.21
N ALA A 218 19.83 3.44 9.44
CA ALA A 218 20.15 4.77 9.98
C ALA A 218 21.10 5.60 9.10
N ALA A 219 22.08 4.95 8.45
CA ALA A 219 22.96 5.62 7.49
C ALA A 219 22.20 6.13 6.26
N SER A 220 21.28 5.33 5.70
CA SER A 220 20.40 5.75 4.61
C SER A 220 19.50 6.90 5.02
N PHE A 221 19.00 6.91 6.25
CA PHE A 221 18.18 8.00 6.77
C PHE A 221 18.98 9.30 6.99
N ALA A 222 20.28 9.23 7.31
CA ALA A 222 21.14 10.41 7.38
C ALA A 222 21.29 11.10 6.01
N LEU A 223 21.43 10.32 4.94
CA LEU A 223 21.52 10.84 3.55
C LEU A 223 20.23 11.52 3.07
N THR A 224 19.09 11.34 3.77
CA THR A 224 17.83 11.98 3.37
C THR A 224 17.85 13.50 3.47
N ALA A 225 18.84 14.10 4.14
CA ALA A 225 19.08 15.54 4.13
C ALA A 225 19.30 16.09 2.71
N ASP A 226 20.00 15.35 1.85
CA ASP A 226 20.44 15.81 0.53
C ASP A 226 19.70 15.13 -0.63
N SER A 227 19.17 13.92 -0.44
CA SER A 227 18.52 13.16 -1.52
C SER A 227 17.37 12.28 -1.01
N PRO A 228 16.26 12.13 -1.77
CA PRO A 228 15.13 11.32 -1.34
C PRO A 228 15.50 9.85 -1.10
N LEU A 229 14.89 9.24 -0.08
CA LEU A 229 15.05 7.83 0.23
C LEU A 229 14.68 6.96 -0.99
N SER A 230 15.58 6.07 -1.40
CA SER A 230 15.36 5.26 -2.61
C SER A 230 14.24 4.25 -2.42
N GLU A 231 13.54 3.91 -3.52
CA GLU A 231 12.53 2.85 -3.49
C GLU A 231 13.13 1.49 -3.07
N THR A 232 14.37 1.20 -3.45
CA THR A 232 15.05 -0.05 -3.08
C THR A 232 15.24 -0.17 -1.57
N ILE A 233 15.57 0.93 -0.89
CA ILE A 233 15.71 0.98 0.56
C ILE A 233 14.33 0.86 1.23
N ILE A 234 13.30 1.54 0.72
CA ILE A 234 11.93 1.43 1.22
C ILE A 234 11.42 -0.02 1.14
N ARG A 235 11.65 -0.69 0.01
CA ARG A 235 11.26 -2.10 -0.21
C ARG A 235 12.03 -3.06 0.69
N GLY A 236 13.35 -2.88 0.81
CA GLY A 236 14.18 -3.68 1.72
C GLY A 236 13.74 -3.56 3.18
N LEU A 237 13.54 -2.33 3.66
CA LEU A 237 13.06 -2.04 5.01
C LEU A 237 11.70 -2.69 5.30
N ALA A 238 10.75 -2.56 4.38
CA ALA A 238 9.41 -3.11 4.55
C ALA A 238 9.40 -4.65 4.51
N HIS A 239 10.24 -5.26 3.67
CA HIS A 239 10.45 -6.70 3.61
C HIS A 239 11.10 -7.24 4.91
N GLU A 240 12.14 -6.58 5.43
CA GLU A 240 12.78 -6.99 6.71
C GLU A 240 11.86 -6.82 7.93
N LEU A 241 10.87 -5.92 7.86
CA LEU A 241 9.85 -5.74 8.89
C LEU A 241 8.62 -6.67 8.74
N ASP A 242 8.48 -7.37 7.61
CA ASP A 242 7.28 -8.11 7.21
C ASP A 242 6.01 -7.22 7.18
N LEU A 243 6.14 -6.01 6.61
CA LEU A 243 5.08 -4.98 6.56
C LEU A 243 4.83 -4.48 5.12
N PRO A 244 4.11 -5.21 4.26
CA PRO A 244 3.78 -4.72 2.90
C PRO A 244 2.94 -3.44 2.90
N THR A 245 2.17 -3.18 3.96
CA THR A 245 1.43 -1.92 4.14
C THR A 245 2.32 -0.73 4.48
N LEU A 246 3.50 -0.97 5.05
CA LEU A 246 4.53 0.06 5.27
C LEU A 246 5.15 0.44 3.92
N GLU A 247 5.50 -0.53 3.07
CA GLU A 247 6.04 -0.29 1.72
C GLU A 247 5.15 0.67 0.94
N LEU A 248 3.86 0.35 0.81
CA LEU A 248 2.90 1.18 0.08
C LEU A 248 2.74 2.59 0.68
N ALA A 249 2.79 2.71 2.01
CA ALA A 249 2.69 4.01 2.69
C ALA A 249 3.94 4.88 2.44
N LEU A 250 5.14 4.29 2.53
CA LEU A 250 6.41 4.99 2.34
C LEU A 250 6.65 5.33 0.86
N LEU A 251 6.36 4.44 -0.09
CA LEU A 251 6.44 4.73 -1.52
C LEU A 251 5.48 5.87 -1.91
N ARG A 252 4.24 5.88 -1.39
CA ARG A 252 3.30 6.99 -1.62
C ARG A 252 3.80 8.30 -1.01
N ALA A 253 4.33 8.26 0.21
CA ALA A 253 4.90 9.44 0.86
C ALA A 253 6.08 9.99 0.04
N GLN A 254 7.04 9.13 -0.34
CA GLN A 254 8.19 9.48 -1.16
C GLN A 254 7.79 10.10 -2.49
N HIS A 255 6.88 9.46 -3.24
CA HIS A 255 6.39 9.98 -4.52
C HIS A 255 5.77 11.39 -4.38
N GLN A 256 4.91 11.59 -3.37
CA GLN A 256 4.24 12.88 -3.14
C GLN A 256 5.20 13.96 -2.59
N ILE A 257 6.19 13.59 -1.77
CA ILE A 257 7.21 14.51 -1.24
C ILE A 257 8.14 14.96 -2.36
N VAL A 258 8.66 14.02 -3.17
CA VAL A 258 9.55 14.33 -4.30
C VAL A 258 8.85 15.19 -5.34
N GLN A 259 7.59 14.89 -5.69
CA GLN A 259 6.81 15.74 -6.59
C GLN A 259 6.64 17.18 -6.08
N ARG A 260 6.49 17.37 -4.76
CA ARG A 260 6.39 18.70 -4.15
C ARG A 260 7.72 19.44 -4.18
N ALA A 261 8.82 18.77 -3.81
CA ALA A 261 10.16 19.34 -3.87
C ALA A 261 10.57 19.74 -5.30
N VAL A 262 10.27 18.89 -6.30
CA VAL A 262 10.51 19.21 -7.73
C VAL A 262 9.66 20.40 -8.17
N ALA A 263 8.38 20.45 -7.79
CA ALA A 263 7.50 21.58 -8.12
C ALA A 263 7.91 22.90 -7.43
N ALA A 264 8.59 22.82 -6.28
CA ALA A 264 9.14 23.97 -5.55
C ALA A 264 10.55 24.38 -6.04
N GLY A 265 11.21 23.57 -6.88
CA GLY A 265 12.60 23.79 -7.29
C GLY A 265 13.64 23.39 -6.23
N GLU A 266 13.22 22.72 -5.16
CA GLU A 266 14.06 22.26 -4.04
C GLU A 266 14.85 20.98 -4.36
N TYR A 267 14.41 20.23 -5.38
CA TYR A 267 15.06 19.00 -5.83
C TYR A 267 14.99 18.86 -7.34
N THR A 268 16.12 18.59 -7.97
CA THR A 268 16.19 18.19 -9.39
C THR A 268 16.22 16.67 -9.44
N LEU A 269 15.29 16.05 -10.17
CA LEU A 269 15.37 14.61 -10.45
C LEU A 269 16.73 14.31 -11.10
N PRO A 270 17.44 13.24 -10.69
CA PRO A 270 18.64 12.83 -11.39
C PRO A 270 18.27 12.61 -12.85
N ALA A 271 19.05 13.17 -13.77
CA ALA A 271 18.97 12.77 -15.16
C ALA A 271 19.12 11.24 -15.17
N THR A 272 18.17 10.53 -15.78
CA THR A 272 18.21 9.06 -15.84
C THR A 272 19.51 8.64 -16.51
N GLU A 273 20.48 8.24 -15.69
CA GLU A 273 21.74 7.64 -16.13
C GLU A 273 21.37 6.38 -16.89
N GLY A 274 21.39 6.48 -18.22
CA GLY A 274 21.05 5.38 -19.09
C GLY A 274 19.72 4.69 -18.76
N ALA A 275 18.69 5.10 -19.50
CA ALA A 275 18.26 4.12 -20.50
C ALA A 275 19.49 3.80 -21.35
N ALA A 276 20.32 2.87 -20.84
CA ALA A 276 21.33 2.23 -21.64
C ALA A 276 20.51 1.50 -22.70
N HIS A 277 20.40 2.16 -23.85
CA HIS A 277 20.66 1.50 -25.10
C HIS A 277 21.88 0.60 -24.87
N ILE A 278 21.60 -0.64 -24.45
CA ILE A 278 22.27 -1.78 -25.02
C ILE A 278 21.84 -1.73 -26.49
N ASP A 279 22.52 -0.86 -27.24
CA ASP A 279 22.69 -1.01 -28.66
C ASP A 279 23.49 -2.29 -28.80
N MET A 280 22.75 -3.40 -28.69
CA MET A 280 23.17 -4.69 -29.19
C MET A 280 23.32 -4.45 -30.68
N GLU A 281 24.54 -4.14 -31.10
CA GLU A 281 24.97 -4.16 -32.49
C GLU A 281 24.66 -5.56 -33.03
N LEU A 282 23.44 -5.72 -33.52
CA LEU A 282 23.04 -6.90 -34.25
C LEU A 282 23.98 -7.00 -35.45
N PRO A 283 24.69 -8.12 -35.62
CA PRO A 283 25.66 -8.25 -36.69
C PRO A 283 24.97 -7.98 -38.03
N VAL A 284 25.61 -7.12 -38.82
CA VAL A 284 25.09 -6.64 -40.11
C VAL A 284 24.73 -7.82 -41.01
N GLY A 285 23.44 -7.95 -41.34
CA GLY A 285 22.98 -8.92 -42.34
C GLY A 285 21.77 -9.78 -41.94
N GLN A 286 20.61 -9.16 -41.67
CA GLN A 286 19.32 -9.81 -41.89
C GLN A 286 18.20 -8.78 -42.06
N THR A 287 17.51 -8.83 -43.20
CA THR A 287 16.41 -7.92 -43.55
C THR A 287 15.16 -8.23 -42.74
N ARG A 288 14.46 -7.20 -42.25
CA ARG A 288 13.12 -7.35 -41.65
C ARG A 288 12.15 -7.97 -42.66
N PRO A 289 11.37 -9.00 -42.29
CA PRO A 289 10.19 -9.37 -43.06
C PRO A 289 9.12 -8.27 -42.96
N PRO A 290 8.28 -8.07 -43.99
CA PRO A 290 7.21 -7.08 -43.98
C PRO A 290 6.09 -7.43 -42.99
N PRO A 291 5.31 -6.44 -42.52
CA PRO A 291 4.25 -6.67 -41.54
C PRO A 291 3.11 -7.53 -42.12
N TYR A 292 2.58 -8.43 -41.28
CA TYR A 292 1.44 -9.29 -41.58
C TYR A 292 0.25 -8.50 -42.15
N SER A 293 -0.22 -8.92 -43.32
CA SER A 293 -1.51 -8.48 -43.87
C SER A 293 -2.65 -9.20 -43.14
N VAL A 294 -3.64 -8.44 -42.67
CA VAL A 294 -4.88 -9.00 -42.12
C VAL A 294 -5.82 -9.28 -43.29
N GLU A 295 -5.90 -10.55 -43.70
CA GLU A 295 -6.94 -10.99 -44.63
C GLU A 295 -8.31 -10.85 -43.98
N ARG A 296 -9.24 -10.19 -44.67
CA ARG A 296 -10.66 -10.21 -44.31
C ARG A 296 -11.25 -11.52 -44.84
N PRO A 297 -12.08 -12.24 -44.06
CA PRO A 297 -12.89 -13.31 -44.63
C PRO A 297 -13.92 -12.71 -45.59
N ASP A 298 -13.93 -13.19 -46.84
CA ASP A 298 -14.86 -12.73 -47.87
C ASP A 298 -16.32 -13.05 -47.53
N THR A 299 -17.19 -12.11 -47.89
CA THR A 299 -18.63 -12.30 -47.92
C THR A 299 -19.02 -13.29 -49.00
N MET A 300 -19.47 -14.50 -48.64
CA MET A 300 -20.06 -15.43 -49.59
C MET A 300 -21.58 -15.24 -49.62
N ASP A 301 -22.06 -14.55 -50.66
CA ASP A 301 -23.48 -14.47 -50.99
C ASP A 301 -24.00 -15.85 -51.40
N LYS A 302 -25.19 -16.21 -50.91
CA LYS A 302 -25.96 -17.37 -51.35
C LYS A 302 -27.45 -17.00 -51.38
N LYS A 303 -27.85 -16.36 -52.46
CA LYS A 303 -29.14 -16.66 -53.08
C LYS A 303 -29.01 -17.97 -53.85
N ASP A 304 -29.84 -18.94 -53.51
CA ASP A 304 -30.81 -19.57 -54.43
C ASP A 304 -31.41 -20.83 -53.79
N VAL A 305 -32.74 -20.95 -53.92
CA VAL A 305 -33.66 -21.99 -53.39
C VAL A 305 -33.97 -21.90 -51.89
#